data_AF-A0A382WW02-F1
#
_entry.id   AF-A0A382WW02-F1
#
_cell.length_a   1.000
_cell.length_b   1.000
_cell.length_c   1.000
_cell.angle_alpha   90.00
_cell.angle_beta   90.00
_cell.angle_gamma   90.00
#
_symmetry.space_group_name_H-M   'P 1'
#
loop_
_entity.id
_entity.type
_entity.pdbx_description
1 polymer ?
#
loop_
_entity_poly.entity_id
_entity_poly.type
_entity_poly.pdbx_seq_one_letter_code
_entity_poly.pdbx_strand_id
1 'polypeptide(L)'
;MGVTNPRDLTHVHMYGGEAPFFEGLGQGKLLGTRCENQNCDANGSIFIPFRIHCPDCLGKNTIVDMTETAQKGATVHTFMITERTGAFNTLPKPIRFV
;
A
#
# COMPACT_ATOMS: atom_id res chain seq x y z
N MET A 1 11.92 47.13 -1.56
CA MET A 1 12.56 45.80 -1.62
C MET A 1 11.51 44.76 -1.27
N GLY A 2 11.07 43.97 -2.24
CA GLY A 2 10.17 42.85 -1.98
C GLY A 2 10.98 41.65 -1.52
N VAL A 3 10.60 41.05 -0.39
CA VAL A 3 11.17 39.78 0.06
C VAL A 3 10.33 38.67 -0.55
N THR A 4 10.91 37.90 -1.46
CA THR A 4 10.29 36.68 -1.99
C THR A 4 10.52 35.57 -0.96
N ASN A 5 9.49 35.21 -0.22
CA ASN A 5 9.56 34.07 0.70
C ASN A 5 9.50 32.77 -0.12
N PRO A 6 10.57 31.95 -0.17
CA PRO A 6 10.48 30.63 -0.77
C PRO A 6 9.52 29.81 0.09
N ARG A 7 8.29 29.60 -0.39
CA ARG A 7 7.32 28.70 0.25
C ARG A 7 7.81 27.27 0.09
N ASP A 8 8.81 26.90 0.88
CA ASP A 8 9.25 25.52 1.01
C ASP A 8 8.46 24.89 2.16
N LEU A 9 7.55 23.99 1.82
CA LEU A 9 6.70 23.25 2.75
C LEU A 9 7.27 21.83 2.85
N THR A 10 8.03 21.56 3.91
CA THR A 10 8.45 20.18 4.23
C THR A 10 7.25 19.41 4.78
N HIS A 11 6.60 18.62 3.92
CA HIS A 11 5.55 17.69 4.36
C HIS A 11 6.18 16.48 5.06
N VAL A 12 6.06 16.43 6.39
CA VAL A 12 6.39 15.21 7.16
C VAL A 12 5.15 14.33 7.18
N HIS A 13 5.04 13.43 6.21
CA HIS A 13 3.96 12.43 6.18
C HIS A 13 4.15 11.42 7.30
N MET A 14 3.37 11.56 8.37
CA MET A 14 3.23 10.51 9.38
C MET A 14 2.15 9.54 8.90
N TYR A 15 2.56 8.34 8.52
CA TYR A 15 1.64 7.26 8.15
C TYR A 15 0.83 6.74 9.36
N GLY A 16 1.02 7.31 10.57
CA GLY A 16 0.29 6.92 11.77
C GLY A 16 0.50 5.44 12.07
N GLY A 17 -0.57 4.71 12.36
CA GLY A 17 -0.48 3.26 12.53
C GLY A 17 -0.21 2.50 11.22
N GLU A 18 -0.13 3.20 10.08
CA GLU A 18 0.32 2.62 8.81
C GLU A 18 1.86 2.50 8.68
N ALA A 19 2.63 3.07 9.62
CA ALA A 19 4.09 3.07 9.57
C ALA A 19 4.74 1.67 9.44
N PRO A 20 4.31 0.61 10.16
CA PRO A 20 4.92 -0.71 10.05
C PRO A 20 4.94 -1.29 8.63
N PHE A 21 3.91 -1.04 7.82
CA PHE A 21 3.85 -1.53 6.44
C PHE A 21 4.86 -0.85 5.55
N PHE A 22 4.93 0.49 5.58
CA PHE A 22 5.87 1.22 4.74
C PHE A 22 7.32 0.95 5.13
N GLU A 23 7.61 0.84 6.43
CA GLU A 23 8.91 0.39 6.92
C GLU A 23 9.22 -1.05 6.45
N GLY A 24 8.24 -1.95 6.57
CA GLY A 24 8.34 -3.33 6.09
C GLY A 24 8.65 -3.42 4.61
N LEU A 25 7.97 -2.64 3.77
CA LEU A 25 8.24 -2.57 2.32
C LEU A 25 9.70 -2.16 2.05
N GLY A 26 10.23 -1.17 2.79
CA GLY A 26 11.63 -0.77 2.70
C GLY A 26 12.62 -1.88 3.09
N GLN A 27 12.17 -2.86 3.88
CA GLN A 27 12.93 -4.05 4.28
C GLN A 27 12.62 -5.29 3.42
N GLY A 28 11.86 -5.13 2.33
CA GLY A 28 11.47 -6.25 1.46
C GLY A 28 10.39 -7.17 2.05
N LYS A 29 9.66 -6.71 3.07
CA LYS A 29 8.54 -7.44 3.69
C LYS A 29 7.20 -6.90 3.22
N LEU A 30 6.29 -7.80 2.88
CA LEU A 30 4.90 -7.47 2.60
C LEU A 30 4.04 -7.76 3.83
N LEU A 31 3.82 -6.73 4.65
CA LEU A 31 2.94 -6.85 5.81
C LEU A 31 1.48 -6.64 5.40
N GLY A 32 0.58 -7.39 6.03
CA GLY A 32 -0.86 -7.21 5.96
C GLY A 32 -1.45 -7.11 7.37
N THR A 33 -2.77 -6.96 7.46
CA THR A 33 -3.48 -7.07 8.74
C THR A 33 -4.64 -8.04 8.66
N ARG A 34 -4.94 -8.75 9.75
CA ARG A 34 -6.03 -9.72 9.83
C ARG A 34 -7.07 -9.33 10.87
N CYS A 35 -8.35 -9.50 10.54
CA CYS A 35 -9.42 -9.40 11.53
C CYS A 35 -9.52 -10.71 12.33
N GLU A 36 -9.45 -10.63 13.65
CA GLU A 36 -9.56 -11.79 14.57
C GLU A 36 -10.89 -11.79 15.36
N ASN A 37 -11.81 -10.89 15.02
CA ASN A 37 -13.10 -10.80 15.72
C ASN A 37 -14.03 -11.93 15.27
N GLN A 38 -14.30 -12.88 16.15
CA GLN A 38 -15.15 -14.05 15.88
C GLN A 38 -16.59 -13.70 15.47
N ASN A 39 -17.07 -12.51 15.85
CA ASN A 39 -18.42 -12.02 15.54
C ASN A 39 -18.46 -11.12 14.30
N CYS A 40 -17.38 -11.08 13.51
CA CYS A 40 -17.26 -10.26 12.30
C CYS A 40 -17.36 -11.14 11.05
N ASP A 41 -18.07 -10.68 10.02
CA ASP A 41 -18.15 -11.37 8.74
C ASP A 41 -16.79 -11.48 8.05
N ALA A 42 -15.90 -10.50 8.28
CA ALA A 42 -14.53 -10.51 7.78
C ALA A 42 -13.54 -11.23 8.71
N ASN A 43 -13.99 -12.01 9.69
CA ASN A 43 -13.10 -12.80 10.53
C ASN A 43 -12.16 -13.68 9.67
N GLY A 44 -10.86 -13.62 9.95
CA GLY A 44 -9.82 -14.31 9.21
C GLY A 44 -9.38 -13.63 7.91
N SER A 45 -10.11 -12.62 7.43
CA SER A 45 -9.74 -11.87 6.23
C SER A 45 -8.46 -11.07 6.45
N ILE A 46 -7.60 -11.05 5.43
CA ILE A 46 -6.33 -10.33 5.42
C ILE A 46 -6.42 -9.14 4.48
N PHE A 47 -6.03 -7.96 4.94
CA PHE A 47 -6.07 -6.71 4.17
C PHE A 47 -4.66 -6.31 3.74
N ILE A 48 -4.51 -6.04 2.43
CA ILE A 48 -3.32 -5.45 1.79
C ILE A 48 -3.81 -4.39 0.78
N PRO A 49 -3.41 -3.10 0.86
CA PRO A 49 -2.54 -2.52 1.88
C PRO A 49 -3.13 -2.68 3.28
N PHE A 50 -2.26 -2.84 4.28
CA PHE A 50 -2.72 -3.15 5.62
C PHE A 50 -3.58 -2.04 6.21
N ARG A 51 -4.56 -2.41 7.03
CA ARG A 51 -5.48 -1.49 7.70
C ARG A 51 -5.42 -1.72 9.20
N ILE A 52 -5.24 -0.65 9.98
CA ILE A 52 -5.18 -0.74 11.45
C ILE A 52 -6.48 -1.32 12.02
N HIS A 53 -7.62 -1.00 11.42
CA HIS A 53 -8.95 -1.44 11.83
C HIS A 53 -9.66 -2.20 10.72
N CYS A 54 -10.46 -3.20 11.11
CA CYS A 54 -11.36 -3.93 10.22
C CYS A 54 -12.44 -2.97 9.68
N PRO A 55 -12.71 -2.95 8.37
CA PRO A 55 -13.75 -2.08 7.82
C PRO A 55 -15.16 -2.47 8.29
N ASP A 56 -15.40 -3.73 8.63
CA ASP A 56 -16.73 -4.23 8.97
C ASP A 56 -17.05 -4.07 10.45
N CYS A 57 -16.15 -4.51 11.35
CA CYS A 57 -16.39 -4.44 12.80
C CYS A 57 -15.68 -3.27 13.51
N LEU A 58 -14.87 -2.48 12.81
CA LEU A 58 -14.03 -1.39 13.37
C LEU A 58 -13.03 -1.81 14.47
N GLY A 59 -12.98 -3.10 14.79
CA GLY A 59 -12.01 -3.69 15.69
C GLY A 59 -10.59 -3.54 15.17
N LYS A 60 -9.62 -3.42 16.08
CA LYS A 60 -8.21 -3.35 15.72
C LYS A 60 -7.76 -4.70 15.12
N ASN A 61 -7.13 -4.66 13.96
CA ASN A 61 -6.57 -5.84 13.33
C ASN A 61 -5.19 -6.21 13.92
N THR A 62 -4.80 -7.46 13.73
CA THR A 62 -3.46 -7.97 14.03
C THR A 62 -2.55 -7.87 12.80
N ILE A 63 -1.26 -7.61 13.00
CA ILE A 63 -0.29 -7.56 11.89
C ILE A 63 0.12 -8.99 11.53
N VAL A 64 0.18 -9.29 10.23
CA VAL A 64 0.62 -10.58 9.69
C VAL A 64 1.64 -10.37 8.57
N ASP A 65 2.65 -11.22 8.50
CA ASP A 65 3.65 -11.20 7.41
C ASP A 65 3.17 -12.09 6.27
N MET A 66 3.00 -11.50 5.08
CA MET A 66 2.51 -12.16 3.87
C MET A 66 3.60 -12.35 2.81
N THR A 67 4.87 -12.07 3.16
CA THR A 67 5.99 -12.03 2.22
C THR A 67 6.17 -13.36 1.49
N GLU A 68 6.30 -14.47 2.22
CA GLU A 68 6.53 -15.78 1.63
C GLU A 68 5.33 -16.25 0.79
N THR A 69 4.11 -16.01 1.28
CA THR A 69 2.87 -16.35 0.58
C THR A 69 2.76 -15.60 -0.74
N ALA A 70 3.06 -14.30 -0.76
CA ALA A 70 3.03 -13.50 -1.97
C ALA A 70 4.14 -13.90 -2.95
N GLN A 71 5.35 -14.13 -2.47
CA GLN A 71 6.48 -14.56 -3.32
C GLN A 71 6.21 -15.89 -4.04
N LYS A 72 5.52 -16.82 -3.38
CA LYS A 72 5.25 -18.15 -3.94
C LYS A 72 3.93 -18.24 -4.71
N GLY A 73 2.95 -17.40 -4.38
CA GLY A 73 1.57 -17.56 -4.83
C GLY A 73 0.92 -16.36 -5.50
N ALA A 74 1.58 -15.21 -5.59
CA ALA A 74 1.01 -14.05 -6.26
C ALA A 74 0.77 -14.34 -7.75
N THR A 75 -0.42 -14.01 -8.22
CA THR A 75 -0.83 -14.16 -9.62
C THR A 75 -1.42 -12.85 -10.11
N VAL A 76 -1.13 -12.50 -11.36
CA VAL A 76 -1.72 -11.34 -12.01
C VAL A 76 -3.18 -11.65 -12.33
N HIS A 77 -4.09 -11.04 -11.57
CA HIS A 77 -5.53 -11.23 -11.81
C HIS A 77 -5.98 -10.55 -13.12
N THR A 78 -5.51 -9.33 -13.36
CA THR A 78 -5.73 -8.59 -14.59
C THR A 78 -4.63 -7.54 -14.73
N PHE A 79 -4.33 -7.13 -15.97
CA PHE A 79 -3.35 -6.09 -16.25
C PHE A 79 -3.81 -5.25 -17.44
N MET A 80 -3.27 -4.04 -17.52
CA MET A 80 -3.38 -3.20 -18.70
C MET A 80 -2.00 -2.70 -19.12
N ILE A 81 -1.85 -2.36 -20.39
CA ILE A 81 -0.60 -1.82 -20.92
C ILE A 81 -0.77 -0.32 -21.12
N THR A 82 0.07 0.45 -20.45
CA THR A 82 0.09 1.91 -20.60
C THR A 82 1.14 2.28 -21.65
N GLU A 83 0.68 2.54 -22.88
CA GLU A 83 1.55 2.95 -23.99
C GLU A 83 2.02 4.41 -23.89
N ARG A 84 1.30 5.23 -23.12
CA ARG A 84 1.54 6.67 -22.98
C ARG A 84 1.59 7.05 -21.50
N THR A 85 2.68 7.68 -21.06
CA THR A 85 2.92 8.02 -19.65
C THR A 85 2.24 9.32 -19.20
N GLY A 86 1.35 9.88 -20.02
CA GLY A 86 0.79 11.23 -19.83
C GLY A 86 1.56 12.30 -20.61
N ALA A 87 0.85 13.38 -20.97
CA ALA A 87 1.35 14.53 -21.73
C ALA A 87 2.20 14.17 -22.97
N PHE A 88 1.58 13.52 -23.97
CA PHE A 88 2.14 13.26 -25.32
C PHE A 88 3.48 12.50 -25.40
N ASN A 89 4.06 12.09 -24.27
CA ASN A 89 5.31 11.36 -24.24
C ASN A 89 5.08 9.88 -24.54
N THR A 90 5.91 9.31 -25.41
CA THR A 90 5.98 7.87 -25.66
C THR A 90 7.23 7.32 -24.98
N LEU A 91 7.12 6.12 -24.39
CA LEU A 91 8.27 5.43 -23.84
C LEU A 91 8.87 4.49 -24.90
N PRO A 92 10.21 4.37 -24.98
CA PRO A 92 10.85 3.34 -25.81
C PRO A 92 10.44 1.92 -25.42
N LYS A 93 10.10 1.71 -24.14
CA LYS A 93 9.57 0.46 -23.59
C LYS A 93 8.29 0.76 -22.81
N PRO A 94 7.13 0.22 -23.22
CA PRO A 94 5.89 0.38 -22.47
C PRO A 94 6.06 -0.10 -21.03
N ILE A 95 5.54 0.67 -20.07
CA ILE A 95 5.44 0.20 -18.68
C ILE A 95 4.33 -0.85 -18.65
N ARG A 96 4.72 -2.09 -18.37
CA ARG A 96 3.80 -3.17 -18.04
C ARG A 96 3.63 -3.13 -16.53
N PHE A 97 2.43 -2.80 -16.07
CA PHE A 97 2.04 -3.01 -14.68
C PHE A 97 1.70 -4.49 -14.54
N VAL A 98 2.72 -5.29 -14.24
CA VAL A 98 2.63 -6.73 -13.96
C VAL A 98 2.82 -6.96 -12.48
#